data_AF-A0A514ZAA3-F1
#
_entry.id   AF-A0A514ZAA3-F1
#
_cell.length_a   1.000
_cell.length_b   1.000
_cell.length_c   1.000
_cell.angle_alpha   90.00
_cell.angle_beta   90.00
_cell.angle_gamma   90.00
#
_symmetry.space_group_name_H-M   'P 1'
#
loop_
_entity.id
_entity.type
_entity.pdbx_description
1 polymer ?
#
loop_
_entity_poly.entity_id
_entity_poly.type
_entity_poly.pdbx_seq_one_letter_code
_entity_poly.pdbx_strand_id
1 'polypeptide(L)'
;MAGKAWTEEEEIYLELYYNDVDNFDLNAAAEFLGRSKKSIVCKAVRLRKELDIRHFEKVWTKEEDDYIIENYLRYTYAQLGRRFGVTEKAITDRIRTLKLPKKNKYLTKYDSEIRKLAKEGKFRSEIAEILGLELRQINSYVIHHKIKTKLDKFKPKKSAYQKYLNDVFWQSMKKERE
;
A
#
# COMPACT_ATOMS: atom_id res chain seq x y z
N MET A 1 -12.65 -27.91 3.56
CA MET A 1 -13.89 -27.10 3.71
C MET A 1 -14.12 -26.38 2.40
N ALA A 2 -15.02 -26.88 1.55
CA ALA A 2 -15.43 -26.15 0.36
C ALA A 2 -16.26 -24.94 0.80
N GLY A 3 -15.92 -23.74 0.32
CA GLY A 3 -16.68 -22.53 0.63
C GLY A 3 -18.04 -22.53 -0.05
N LYS A 4 -19.02 -21.80 0.52
CA LYS A 4 -20.35 -21.58 -0.07
C LYS A 4 -20.20 -21.11 -1.53
N ALA A 5 -20.77 -21.87 -2.47
CA ALA A 5 -20.80 -21.50 -3.89
C ALA A 5 -21.62 -20.22 -4.09
N TRP A 6 -21.26 -19.41 -5.10
CA TRP A 6 -22.01 -18.22 -5.49
C TRP A 6 -23.27 -18.63 -6.25
N THR A 7 -24.41 -18.06 -5.89
CA THR A 7 -25.65 -18.22 -6.66
C THR A 7 -25.79 -17.08 -7.66
N GLU A 8 -26.54 -17.33 -8.74
CA GLU A 8 -26.80 -16.33 -9.79
C GLU A 8 -27.45 -15.06 -9.21
N GLU A 9 -28.38 -15.18 -8.26
CA GLU A 9 -28.98 -14.06 -7.55
C GLU A 9 -27.95 -13.21 -6.77
N GLU A 10 -26.96 -13.85 -6.13
CA GLU A 10 -25.90 -13.13 -5.42
C GLU A 10 -24.97 -12.40 -6.41
N GLU A 11 -24.82 -12.92 -7.63
CA GLU A 11 -24.04 -12.29 -8.69
C GLU A 11 -24.78 -11.09 -9.30
N ILE A 12 -26.08 -11.23 -9.57
CA ILE A 12 -26.96 -10.15 -10.03
C ILE A 12 -27.03 -9.03 -8.99
N TYR A 13 -27.17 -9.38 -7.71
CA TYR A 13 -27.12 -8.39 -6.62
C TYR A 13 -25.80 -7.63 -6.63
N LEU A 14 -24.65 -8.33 -6.75
CA LEU A 14 -23.36 -7.65 -6.79
C LEU A 14 -23.22 -6.75 -8.02
N GLU A 15 -23.75 -7.15 -9.17
CA GLU A 15 -23.73 -6.31 -10.37
C GLU A 15 -24.54 -5.03 -10.15
N LEU A 16 -25.79 -5.14 -9.69
CA LEU A 16 -26.63 -3.98 -9.42
C LEU A 16 -26.03 -3.08 -8.34
N TYR A 17 -25.54 -3.69 -7.26
CA TYR A 17 -25.02 -2.97 -6.11
C TYR A 17 -23.74 -2.18 -6.41
N TYR A 18 -22.86 -2.74 -7.24
CA TYR A 18 -21.66 -2.01 -7.67
C TYR A 18 -21.94 -0.95 -8.74
N ASN A 19 -23.06 -1.05 -9.47
CA ASN A 19 -23.50 -0.03 -10.42
C ASN A 19 -24.18 1.16 -9.74
N ASP A 20 -24.71 1.00 -8.52
CA ASP A 20 -25.27 2.07 -7.70
C ASP A 20 -24.15 2.83 -6.96
N VAL A 21 -23.56 3.81 -7.67
CA VAL A 21 -22.42 4.60 -7.18
C VAL A 21 -22.74 5.40 -5.92
N ASP A 22 -24.00 5.83 -5.76
CA ASP A 22 -24.41 6.70 -4.66
C ASP A 22 -24.66 5.93 -3.35
N ASN A 23 -24.96 4.63 -3.44
CA ASN A 23 -25.31 3.78 -2.28
C ASN A 23 -24.33 2.63 -2.01
N PHE A 24 -23.15 2.65 -2.64
CA PHE A 24 -22.17 1.57 -2.50
C PHE A 24 -21.50 1.55 -1.12
N ASP A 25 -21.88 0.57 -0.28
CA ASP A 25 -21.24 0.22 1.00
C ASP A 25 -20.92 -1.28 1.08
N LEU A 26 -19.63 -1.59 1.06
CA LEU A 26 -19.12 -2.96 1.17
C LEU A 26 -19.52 -3.64 2.50
N ASN A 27 -19.78 -2.88 3.57
CA ASN A 27 -20.22 -3.43 4.85
C ASN A 27 -21.66 -3.92 4.76
N ALA A 28 -22.57 -3.07 4.27
CA ALA A 28 -23.96 -3.42 4.05
C ALA A 28 -24.10 -4.64 3.11
N ALA A 29 -23.33 -4.68 2.01
CA ALA A 29 -23.32 -5.84 1.12
C ALA A 29 -22.81 -7.13 1.78
N ALA A 30 -21.81 -7.02 2.67
CA ALA A 30 -21.28 -8.16 3.41
C ALA A 30 -22.30 -8.74 4.40
N GLU A 31 -23.04 -7.86 5.08
CA GLU A 31 -24.11 -8.22 5.99
C GLU A 31 -25.29 -8.85 5.22
N PHE A 32 -25.73 -8.21 4.14
CA PHE A 32 -26.84 -8.69 3.30
C PHE A 32 -26.56 -10.08 2.69
N LEU A 33 -25.36 -10.29 2.14
CA LEU A 33 -24.98 -11.56 1.51
C LEU A 33 -24.50 -12.62 2.52
N GLY A 34 -24.33 -12.26 3.80
CA GLY A 34 -23.74 -13.13 4.81
C GLY A 34 -22.34 -13.63 4.43
N ARG A 35 -21.56 -12.82 3.72
CA ARG A 35 -20.23 -13.18 3.21
C ARG A 35 -19.16 -12.21 3.68
N SER A 36 -17.93 -12.71 3.81
CA SER A 36 -16.81 -11.82 4.10
C SER A 36 -16.61 -10.79 2.97
N LYS A 37 -16.27 -9.55 3.35
CA LYS A 37 -15.88 -8.47 2.43
C LYS A 37 -14.86 -8.94 1.39
N LYS A 38 -13.88 -9.75 1.82
CA LYS A 38 -12.86 -10.33 0.94
C LYS A 38 -13.47 -11.25 -0.12
N SER A 39 -14.44 -12.09 0.26
CA SER A 39 -15.13 -12.98 -0.68
C SER A 39 -15.89 -12.18 -1.74
N ILE A 40 -16.58 -11.11 -1.33
CA ILE A 40 -17.32 -10.20 -2.22
C ILE A 40 -16.38 -9.55 -3.22
N VAL A 41 -15.30 -8.94 -2.75
CA VAL A 41 -14.29 -8.30 -3.61
C VAL A 41 -13.68 -9.32 -4.58
N CYS A 42 -13.33 -10.52 -4.12
CA CYS A 42 -12.78 -11.56 -4.99
C CYS A 42 -13.77 -12.02 -6.07
N LYS A 43 -15.07 -12.13 -5.75
CA LYS A 43 -16.08 -12.49 -6.75
C LYS A 43 -16.34 -11.35 -7.73
N ALA A 44 -16.50 -10.11 -7.25
CA ALA A 44 -16.67 -8.93 -8.10
C ALA A 44 -15.52 -8.79 -9.12
N VAL A 45 -14.28 -9.06 -8.71
CA VAL A 45 -13.11 -9.08 -9.62
C VAL A 45 -13.19 -10.17 -10.69
N ARG A 46 -13.80 -11.33 -10.39
CA ARG A 46 -14.01 -12.41 -11.36
C ARG A 46 -15.15 -12.08 -12.32
N LEU A 47 -16.29 -11.63 -11.80
CA LEU A 47 -17.43 -11.16 -12.59
C LEU A 47 -17.02 -10.06 -13.57
N ARG A 48 -16.15 -9.12 -13.13
CA ARG A 48 -15.56 -8.10 -14.01
C ARG A 48 -14.89 -8.69 -15.26
N LYS A 49 -14.18 -9.82 -15.13
CA LYS A 49 -13.47 -10.46 -16.25
C LYS A 49 -14.40 -11.26 -17.14
N GLU A 50 -15.46 -11.83 -16.56
CA GLU A 50 -16.43 -12.69 -17.25
C GLU A 50 -17.47 -11.86 -18.01
N LEU A 51 -17.84 -10.67 -17.50
CA LEU A 51 -18.94 -9.85 -18.02
C LEU A 51 -18.49 -8.57 -18.79
N ASP A 52 -17.18 -8.34 -18.98
CA ASP A 52 -16.60 -7.10 -19.56
C ASP A 52 -17.12 -5.78 -18.95
N ILE A 53 -17.57 -5.82 -17.69
CA ILE A 53 -18.14 -4.66 -16.99
C ILE A 53 -17.00 -3.72 -16.55
N ARG A 54 -16.87 -2.59 -17.24
CA ARG A 54 -15.80 -1.60 -17.00
C ARG A 54 -15.98 -0.73 -15.75
N HIS A 55 -17.13 -0.78 -15.08
CA HIS A 55 -17.49 0.15 -13.99
C HIS A 55 -17.08 -0.28 -12.56
N PHE A 56 -16.42 -1.42 -12.37
CA PHE A 56 -15.82 -1.78 -11.07
C PHE A 56 -14.53 -0.98 -10.74
N GLU A 57 -14.35 0.21 -11.31
CA GLU A 57 -13.25 1.10 -10.96
C GLU A 57 -13.64 1.90 -9.73
N LYS A 58 -12.76 1.90 -8.72
CA LYS A 58 -12.94 2.75 -7.53
C LYS A 58 -13.16 4.20 -7.98
N VAL A 59 -14.27 4.78 -7.55
CA VAL A 59 -14.48 6.23 -7.60
C VAL A 59 -13.59 6.86 -6.54
N TRP A 60 -12.74 7.78 -6.98
CA TRP A 60 -11.81 8.50 -6.11
C TRP A 60 -12.47 9.80 -5.67
N THR A 61 -12.54 10.02 -4.36
CA THR A 61 -12.99 11.32 -3.85
C THR A 61 -11.86 12.34 -3.93
N LYS A 62 -12.20 13.63 -3.84
CA LYS A 62 -11.21 14.71 -3.85
C LYS A 62 -10.26 14.59 -2.66
N GLU A 63 -10.77 14.22 -1.49
CA GLU A 63 -9.99 14.05 -0.27
C GLU A 63 -8.98 12.89 -0.40
N GLU A 64 -9.37 11.82 -1.10
CA GLU A 64 -8.47 10.70 -1.40
C GLU A 64 -7.36 11.11 -2.37
N ASP A 65 -7.71 11.90 -3.39
CA ASP A 65 -6.73 12.46 -4.32
C ASP A 65 -5.75 13.39 -3.62
N ASP A 66 -6.25 14.32 -2.79
CA ASP A 66 -5.44 15.25 -2.01
C ASP A 66 -4.47 14.47 -1.12
N TYR A 67 -4.96 13.42 -0.45
CA TYR A 67 -4.09 12.55 0.33
C TYR A 67 -3.02 11.86 -0.53
N ILE A 68 -3.38 11.35 -1.70
CA ILE A 68 -2.41 10.74 -2.63
C ILE A 68 -1.36 11.77 -3.05
N ILE A 69 -1.77 12.97 -3.44
CA ILE A 69 -0.87 14.06 -3.88
C ILE A 69 0.14 14.39 -2.79
N GLU A 70 -0.29 14.46 -1.53
CA GLU A 70 0.57 14.77 -0.40
C GLU A 70 1.51 13.61 -0.01
N ASN A 71 1.05 12.37 -0.18
CA ASN A 71 1.69 11.21 0.47
C ASN A 71 2.26 10.17 -0.49
N TYR A 72 2.06 10.28 -1.81
CA TYR A 72 2.54 9.27 -2.78
C TYR A 72 4.04 9.10 -2.80
N LEU A 73 4.80 10.11 -2.38
CA LEU A 73 6.26 10.02 -2.26
C LEU A 73 6.66 9.34 -0.97
N ARG A 74 5.94 9.58 0.12
CA ARG A 74 6.24 9.06 1.46
C ARG A 74 5.95 7.58 1.61
N TYR A 75 4.89 7.08 0.97
CA TYR A 75 4.48 5.67 1.06
C TYR A 75 4.67 4.93 -0.25
N THR A 76 4.86 3.61 -0.15
CA THR A 76 4.78 2.71 -1.31
C THR A 76 3.36 2.67 -1.86
N TYR A 77 3.23 2.40 -3.15
CA TYR A 77 1.91 2.21 -3.78
C TYR A 77 1.16 1.03 -3.16
N ALA A 78 1.85 -0.01 -2.70
CA ALA A 78 1.25 -1.11 -1.96
C ALA A 78 0.70 -0.67 -0.58
N GLN A 79 1.37 0.24 0.13
CA GLN A 79 0.86 0.81 1.39
C GLN A 79 -0.37 1.68 1.15
N LEU A 80 -0.34 2.54 0.13
CA LEU A 80 -1.50 3.33 -0.26
C LEU A 80 -2.67 2.44 -0.70
N GLY A 81 -2.39 1.39 -1.48
CA GLY A 81 -3.40 0.42 -1.89
C GLY A 81 -4.07 -0.23 -0.69
N ARG A 82 -3.30 -0.69 0.30
CA ARG A 82 -3.86 -1.22 1.56
C ARG A 82 -4.70 -0.18 2.31
N ARG A 83 -4.31 1.09 2.31
CA ARG A 83 -5.04 2.17 2.98
C ARG A 83 -6.41 2.41 2.35
N PHE A 84 -6.47 2.42 1.02
CA PHE A 84 -7.69 2.70 0.26
C PHE A 84 -8.47 1.44 -0.14
N GLY A 85 -8.04 0.26 0.29
CA GLY A 85 -8.68 -1.01 -0.04
C GLY A 85 -8.54 -1.41 -1.52
N VAL A 86 -7.54 -0.88 -2.23
CA VAL A 86 -7.33 -1.14 -3.67
C VAL A 86 -6.00 -1.82 -3.97
N THR A 87 -5.87 -2.29 -5.21
CA THR A 87 -4.62 -2.85 -5.69
C THR A 87 -3.56 -1.77 -5.89
N GLU A 88 -2.29 -2.16 -5.81
CA GLU A 88 -1.15 -1.29 -6.15
C GLU A 88 -1.25 -0.72 -7.57
N LYS A 89 -1.80 -1.50 -8.50
CA LYS A 89 -2.05 -1.07 -9.87
C LYS A 89 -3.07 0.07 -9.93
N ALA A 90 -4.16 0.00 -9.16
CA ALA A 90 -5.15 1.08 -9.11
C ALA A 90 -4.55 2.41 -8.62
N ILE A 91 -3.65 2.36 -7.62
CA ILE A 91 -2.89 3.55 -7.18
C ILE A 91 -1.99 4.08 -8.28
N THR A 92 -1.27 3.18 -8.96
CA THR A 92 -0.37 3.57 -10.05
C THR A 92 -1.14 4.24 -11.19
N ASP A 93 -2.29 3.70 -11.55
CA ASP A 93 -3.16 4.24 -12.58
C ASP A 93 -3.75 5.57 -12.12
N ARG A 94 -4.15 5.71 -10.84
CA ARG A 94 -4.63 6.99 -10.31
C ARG A 94 -3.56 8.07 -10.32
N ILE A 95 -2.33 7.77 -9.94
CA ILE A 95 -1.19 8.71 -10.00
C ILE A 95 -0.95 9.20 -11.44
N ARG A 96 -1.14 8.33 -12.46
CA ARG A 96 -1.07 8.74 -13.87
C ARG A 96 -2.21 9.69 -14.24
N THR A 97 -3.43 9.38 -13.81
CA THR A 97 -4.61 10.24 -14.02
C THR A 97 -4.42 11.62 -13.39
N LEU A 98 -3.85 11.68 -12.18
CA LEU A 98 -3.49 12.91 -11.49
C LEU A 98 -2.25 13.62 -12.08
N LYS A 99 -1.64 13.05 -13.14
CA LYS A 99 -0.44 13.58 -13.84
C LYS A 99 0.75 13.83 -12.90
N LEU A 100 0.83 13.09 -11.80
CA LEU A 100 1.92 13.21 -10.85
C LEU A 100 3.20 12.59 -11.43
N PRO A 101 4.38 13.20 -11.20
CA PRO A 101 5.64 12.66 -11.69
C PRO A 101 5.94 11.31 -11.04
N LYS A 102 6.54 10.40 -11.81
CA LYS A 102 7.06 9.15 -11.26
C LYS A 102 8.04 9.45 -10.13
N LYS A 103 8.01 8.66 -9.05
CA LYS A 103 8.88 8.80 -7.86
C LYS A 103 10.33 9.15 -8.25
N ASN A 104 10.96 8.37 -9.11
CA ASN A 104 12.37 8.58 -9.50
C ASN A 104 12.62 9.91 -10.23
N LYS A 105 11.65 10.41 -11.01
CA LYS A 105 11.76 11.71 -11.69
C LYS A 105 11.55 12.86 -10.71
N TYR A 106 10.74 12.67 -9.66
CA TYR A 106 10.55 13.68 -8.62
C TYR A 106 11.81 13.88 -7.76
N LEU A 107 12.56 12.79 -7.51
CA LEU A 107 13.77 12.85 -6.69
C LEU A 107 14.89 13.72 -7.27
N THR A 108 14.86 14.06 -8.57
CA THR A 108 15.83 15.00 -9.15
C THR A 108 15.74 16.39 -8.53
N LYS A 109 14.57 16.78 -7.98
CA LYS A 109 14.41 18.04 -7.23
C LYS A 109 15.29 18.07 -5.98
N TYR A 110 15.54 16.92 -5.37
CA TYR A 110 16.32 16.78 -4.15
C TYR A 110 17.79 16.40 -4.44
N ASP A 111 18.25 16.43 -5.69
CA ASP A 111 19.59 15.97 -6.06
C ASP A 111 20.69 16.72 -5.30
N SER A 112 20.59 18.05 -5.22
CA SER A 112 21.55 18.90 -4.51
C SER A 112 21.63 18.56 -3.02
N GLU A 113 20.47 18.40 -2.37
CA GLU A 113 20.37 18.05 -0.95
C GLU A 113 20.88 16.64 -0.67
N ILE A 114 20.50 15.65 -1.50
CA ILE A 114 20.96 14.27 -1.38
C ILE A 114 22.49 14.22 -1.51
N ARG A 115 23.09 14.93 -2.46
CA ARG A 115 24.55 14.99 -2.63
C ARG A 115 25.24 15.68 -1.46
N LYS A 116 24.65 16.74 -0.92
CA LYS A 116 25.17 17.46 0.24
C LYS A 116 25.21 16.54 1.47
N LEU A 117 24.07 15.91 1.81
CA LEU A 117 23.97 14.98 2.94
C LEU A 117 24.88 13.75 2.76
N ALA A 118 25.01 13.25 1.52
CA ALA A 118 25.95 12.18 1.19
C ALA A 118 27.41 12.57 1.46
N LYS A 119 27.81 13.81 1.10
CA LYS A 119 29.16 14.33 1.33
C LYS A 119 29.45 14.57 2.82
N GLU A 120 28.44 14.99 3.58
CA GLU A 120 28.49 15.07 5.05
C GLU A 120 28.62 13.68 5.71
N GLY A 121 28.51 12.61 4.94
CA GLY A 121 28.72 11.24 5.40
C GLY A 121 27.53 10.64 6.15
N LYS A 122 26.32 11.18 5.93
CA LYS A 122 25.07 10.64 6.44
C LYS A 122 24.76 9.29 5.79
N PHE A 123 24.07 8.43 6.54
CA PHE A 123 23.58 7.16 6.03
C PHE A 123 22.33 7.34 5.17
N ARG A 124 22.02 6.34 4.34
CA ARG A 124 20.85 6.39 3.44
C ARG A 124 19.53 6.44 4.21
N SER A 125 19.44 5.75 5.35
CA SER A 125 18.28 5.87 6.24
C SER A 125 18.13 7.27 6.81
N GLU A 126 19.21 7.89 7.27
CA GLU A 126 19.18 9.24 7.81
C GLU A 126 18.75 10.25 6.73
N ILE A 127 19.27 10.11 5.50
CA ILE A 127 18.86 10.95 4.37
C ILE A 127 17.36 10.79 4.10
N ALA A 128 16.85 9.56 4.14
CA ALA A 128 15.42 9.30 3.93
C ALA A 128 14.55 9.93 5.04
N GLU A 129 14.99 9.84 6.30
CA GLU A 129 14.30 10.44 7.44
C GLU A 129 14.30 11.97 7.38
N ILE A 130 15.46 12.58 7.07
CA ILE A 130 15.60 14.04 6.95
C ILE A 130 14.71 14.59 5.84
N LEU A 131 14.65 13.90 4.69
CA LEU A 131 13.85 14.34 3.55
C LEU A 131 12.38 13.90 3.64
N GLY A 132 12.00 13.10 4.65
CA GLY A 132 10.66 12.53 4.78
C GLY A 132 10.27 11.60 3.62
N LEU A 133 11.26 11.00 2.95
CA LEU A 133 11.08 10.14 1.78
C LEU A 133 11.18 8.67 2.15
N GLU A 134 10.65 7.81 1.29
CA GLU A 134 10.76 6.37 1.49
C GLU A 134 12.21 5.91 1.25
N LEU A 135 12.79 5.15 2.19
CA LEU A 135 14.15 4.62 2.09
C LEU A 135 14.44 3.91 0.76
N ARG A 136 13.46 3.19 0.21
CA ARG A 136 13.62 2.48 -1.08
C ARG A 136 13.86 3.43 -2.25
N GLN A 137 13.24 4.62 -2.23
CA GLN A 137 13.44 5.64 -3.26
C GLN A 137 14.85 6.21 -3.20
N ILE A 138 15.32 6.60 -2.00
CA ILE A 138 16.68 7.09 -1.79
C ILE A 138 17.71 6.04 -2.20
N ASN A 139 17.49 4.77 -1.82
CA ASN A 139 18.35 3.67 -2.25
C ASN A 139 18.41 3.54 -3.78
N SER A 140 17.25 3.53 -4.46
CA SER A 140 17.21 3.44 -5.92
C SER A 140 17.91 4.62 -6.59
N TYR A 141 17.68 5.84 -6.08
CA TYR A 141 18.28 7.06 -6.62
C TYR A 141 19.80 7.06 -6.46
N VAL A 142 20.30 6.80 -5.26
CA VAL A 142 21.74 6.74 -4.96
C VAL A 142 22.45 5.70 -5.83
N ILE A 143 21.83 4.54 -6.05
CA ILE A 143 22.38 3.47 -6.92
C ILE A 143 22.44 3.93 -8.37
N HIS A 144 21.34 4.45 -8.94
CA HIS A 144 21.29 4.87 -10.34
C HIS A 144 22.21 6.06 -10.64
N HIS A 145 22.32 7.01 -9.71
CA HIS A 145 23.17 8.20 -9.84
C HIS A 145 24.61 7.99 -9.34
N LYS A 146 24.97 6.76 -8.95
CA LYS A 146 26.30 6.34 -8.49
C LYS A 146 26.88 7.26 -7.40
N ILE A 147 26.04 7.69 -6.46
CA ILE A 147 26.44 8.61 -5.39
C ILE A 147 27.16 7.81 -4.29
N LYS A 148 28.39 8.20 -3.97
CA LYS A 148 29.16 7.60 -2.87
C LYS A 148 28.53 8.01 -1.54
N THR A 149 27.94 7.05 -0.84
CA THR A 149 27.28 7.20 0.47
C THR A 149 27.75 6.10 1.41
N LYS A 150 27.76 6.36 2.72
CA LYS A 150 27.92 5.28 3.70
C LYS A 150 26.70 4.37 3.63
N LEU A 151 26.93 3.07 3.46
CA LEU A 151 25.87 2.07 3.59
C LEU A 151 25.48 1.99 5.06
N ASP A 152 24.17 1.91 5.31
CA ASP A 152 23.68 1.57 6.65
C ASP A 152 24.31 0.26 7.11
N LYS A 153 24.64 0.19 8.41
CA LYS A 153 25.02 -1.09 9.01
C LYS A 153 23.90 -2.08 8.74
N PHE A 154 24.22 -3.20 8.09
CA PHE A 154 23.28 -4.28 7.87
C PHE A 154 22.70 -4.70 9.22
N LYS A 155 21.43 -4.37 9.48
CA LYS A 155 20.69 -4.93 10.61
C LYS A 155 20.15 -6.27 10.11
N PRO A 156 20.68 -7.43 10.57
CA PRO A 156 20.11 -8.70 10.18
C PRO A 156 18.63 -8.70 10.56
N LYS A 157 17.75 -9.13 9.64
CA LYS A 157 16.37 -9.39 9.99
C LYS A 157 16.39 -10.42 11.12
N LYS A 158 15.87 -10.06 12.30
CA LYS A 158 15.68 -11.02 13.40
C LYS A 158 14.93 -12.22 12.82
N SER A 159 15.50 -13.41 12.93
CA SER A 159 14.84 -14.61 12.44
C SER A 159 13.51 -14.79 13.19
N ALA A 160 12.58 -15.55 12.63
CA ALA A 160 11.32 -15.87 13.31
C ALA A 160 11.57 -16.43 14.73
N TYR A 161 12.67 -17.16 14.90
CA TYR A 161 13.12 -17.71 16.18
C TYR A 161 13.56 -16.62 17.18
N GLN A 162 14.30 -15.59 16.74
CA GLN A 162 14.69 -14.48 17.61
C GLN A 162 13.53 -13.55 17.99
N LYS A 163 12.48 -13.48 17.17
CA LYS A 163 11.23 -12.81 17.56
C LYS A 163 10.49 -13.64 18.60
N TYR A 164 10.34 -14.94 18.36
CA TYR A 164 9.71 -15.87 19.29
C TYR A 164 10.38 -15.87 20.67
N LEU A 165 11.71 -15.97 20.73
CA LEU A 165 12.45 -15.91 22.00
C LEU A 165 12.24 -14.60 22.76
N ASN A 166 12.18 -13.47 22.05
CA ASN A 166 11.88 -12.17 22.67
C ASN A 166 10.46 -12.13 23.22
N ASP A 167 9.47 -12.61 22.46
CA ASP A 167 8.07 -12.62 22.89
C ASP A 167 7.88 -13.54 24.10
N VAL A 168 8.50 -14.73 24.11
CA VAL A 168 8.49 -15.67 25.24
C VAL A 168 9.17 -15.07 26.47
N PHE A 169 10.32 -14.41 26.30
CA PHE A 169 11.03 -13.73 27.39
C PHE A 169 10.20 -12.60 28.01
N TRP A 170 9.52 -11.79 27.21
CA TRP A 170 8.66 -10.73 27.73
C TRP A 170 7.38 -11.26 28.38
N GLN A 171 6.86 -12.41 27.94
CA GLN A 171 5.74 -13.07 28.59
C GLN A 171 6.12 -13.67 29.95
N SER A 172 7.32 -14.27 30.09
CA SER A 172 7.78 -14.78 31.39
C SER A 172 8.02 -13.65 32.39
N MET A 173 8.64 -12.55 31.95
CA MET A 173 8.88 -11.36 32.78
C MET A 173 7.61 -10.66 33.27
N LYS A 174 6.48 -10.79 32.55
CA LYS A 174 5.18 -10.29 32.99
C LYS A 174 4.56 -11.19 34.05
N LYS A 175 4.75 -12.51 33.91
CA LYS A 175 4.20 -13.53 34.82
C LYS A 175 4.91 -13.57 36.18
N GLU A 176 6.14 -13.07 36.27
CA GLU A 176 6.91 -12.96 37.52
C GLU A 176 6.63 -11.66 38.31
N ARG A 177 5.85 -10.73 37.74
CA ARG A 177 5.45 -9.46 38.40
C ARG A 177 4.00 -9.45 38.91
N GLU A 178 3.29 -10.57 38.75
CA GLU A 178 1.96 -10.84 39.32
C GLU A 178 2.13 -11.76 40.54
#